data_AF-A0A199XUK6-F1
#
_entry.id   AF-A0A199XUK6-F1
#
_cell.length_a   1.000
_cell.length_b   1.000
_cell.length_c   1.000
_cell.angle_alpha   90.00
_cell.angle_beta   90.00
_cell.angle_gamma   90.00
#
_symmetry.space_group_name_H-M   'P 1'
#
loop_
_entity.id
_entity.type
_entity.pdbx_description
1 polymer ?
#
loop_
_entity_poly.entity_id
_entity_poly.type
_entity_poly.pdbx_seq_one_letter_code
_entity_poly.pdbx_strand_id
1 'polypeptide(L)' 'MLDNLQKANADLVAQHLKTLQEAAINNENIFDHLMEATKVCSLGQITASLFEVGGKYRRNM' A
#
# COMPACT_ATOMS: atom_id res chain seq x y z
N MET A 1 -19.80 -5.68 0.35
CA MET A 1 -18.84 -6.81 0.19
C MET A 1 -17.40 -6.34 0.38
N LEU A 2 -16.98 -5.23 -0.23
CA LEU A 2 -15.67 -4.59 0.01
C LEU A 2 -15.51 -4.01 1.43
N ASP A 3 -16.51 -3.29 1.94
CA ASP A 3 -16.45 -2.67 3.28
C ASP A 3 -16.27 -3.67 4.43
N ASN A 4 -16.85 -4.87 4.30
CA ASN A 4 -16.73 -5.90 5.34
C ASN A 4 -15.32 -6.49 5.39
N LEU A 5 -14.66 -6.62 4.23
CA LEU A 5 -13.29 -7.13 4.11
C LEU A 5 -12.28 -6.11 4.66
N GLN A 6 -12.54 -4.82 4.42
CA GLN A 6 -11.74 -3.72 4.97
C GLN A 6 -11.92 -3.55 6.48
N LYS A 7 -13.14 -3.70 7.01
CA LYS A 7 -13.42 -3.58 8.44
C LYS A 7 -12.91 -4.76 9.27
N ALA A 8 -12.94 -5.98 8.73
CA ALA A 8 -12.48 -7.18 9.44
C ALA A 8 -10.96 -7.19 9.66
N ASN A 9 -10.20 -6.55 8.77
CA ASN A 9 -8.74 -6.58 8.75
C ASN A 9 -8.12 -5.17 8.82
N ALA A 10 -8.83 -4.18 9.38
CA ALA A 10 -8.40 -2.77 9.36
C ALA A 10 -6.99 -2.57 9.95
N ASP A 11 -6.68 -3.26 11.05
CA ASP A 11 -5.37 -3.19 11.70
C ASP A 11 -4.26 -3.83 10.85
N LEU A 12 -4.55 -4.98 10.23
CA LEU A 12 -3.61 -5.66 9.32
C LEU A 12 -3.35 -4.83 8.06
N VAL A 13 -4.41 -4.22 7.49
CA VAL A 13 -4.28 -3.31 6.35
C VAL A 13 -3.38 -2.13 6.72
N ALA A 14 -3.63 -1.49 7.85
CA ALA A 14 -2.80 -0.37 8.31
C ALA A 14 -1.34 -0.79 8.51
N GLN A 15 -1.09 -1.97 9.09
CA GLN A 15 0.25 -2.50 9.29
C GLN A 15 0.97 -2.76 7.96
N HIS A 16 0.33 -3.48 7.03
CA HIS A 16 0.94 -3.81 5.74
C HIS A 16 1.20 -2.58 4.86
N LEU A 17 0.29 -1.60 4.86
CA LEU A 17 0.50 -0.34 4.14
C LEU A 17 1.66 0.46 4.74
N LYS A 18 1.80 0.49 6.07
CA LYS A 18 2.92 1.16 6.74
C LYS A 18 4.26 0.50 6.41
N THR A 19 4.33 -0.83 6.47
CA THR A 19 5.55 -1.57 6.08
C THR A 19 5.89 -1.33 4.62
N LEU A 20 4.89 -1.29 3.73
CA LEU A 20 5.11 -0.97 2.32
C LEU A 20 5.67 0.45 2.10
N GLN A 21 5.17 1.43 2.86
CA GLN A 21 5.69 2.80 2.86
C GLN A 21 7.12 2.88 3.37
N GLU A 22 7.42 2.22 4.49
CA GLU A 22 8.76 2.16 5.06
C GLU A 22 9.76 1.53 4.07
N ALA A 23 9.40 0.40 3.46
CA ALA A 23 10.23 -0.25 2.43
C ALA A 23 10.48 0.69 1.23
N ALA A 24 9.46 1.45 0.81
CA ALA A 24 9.61 2.42 -0.28
C ALA A 24 10.53 3.60 0.11
N ILE A 25 10.45 4.09 1.35
CA ILE A 25 11.32 5.17 1.86
C ILE A 25 12.77 4.68 2.01
N ASN A 26 12.96 3.45 2.48
CA ASN A 26 14.27 2.83 2.69
C ASN A 26 14.90 2.30 1.41
N ASN A 27 14.22 2.42 0.27
CA ASN A 27 14.67 1.92 -1.03
C ASN A 27 14.92 0.40 -1.03
N GLU A 28 14.10 -0.34 -0.27
CA GLU A 28 14.11 -1.80 -0.18
C GLU A 28 13.35 -2.44 -1.37
N ASN A 29 13.31 -3.77 -1.42
CA ASN A 29 12.56 -4.48 -2.46
C ASN A 29 11.04 -4.39 -2.22
N ILE A 30 10.42 -3.35 -2.79
CA ILE A 30 8.99 -3.08 -2.66
C ILE A 30 8.12 -4.25 -3.21
N PHE A 31 8.61 -5.01 -4.18
CA PHE A 31 7.83 -6.11 -4.76
C PHE A 31 7.54 -7.22 -3.75
N ASP A 32 8.50 -7.54 -2.88
CA ASP A 32 8.30 -8.55 -1.83
C ASP A 32 7.21 -8.11 -0.83
N HIS A 33 7.21 -6.83 -0.47
CA HIS A 33 6.18 -6.26 0.40
C HIS A 33 4.81 -6.17 -0.28
N LEU A 34 4.77 -5.94 -1.60
CA LEU A 34 3.53 -5.97 -2.39
C LEU A 34 2.88 -7.36 -2.41
N MET A 35 3.68 -8.43 -2.50
CA MET A 35 3.16 -9.80 -2.47
C MET A 35 2.42 -10.11 -1.17
N GLU A 36 2.85 -9.56 -0.04
CA GLU A 36 2.15 -9.69 1.24
C GLU A 36 0.96 -8.73 1.36
N ALA A 37 1.14 -7.46 0.98
CA ALA A 37 0.09 -6.46 1.08
C ALA A 37 -1.14 -6.79 0.23
N THR A 38 -0.97 -7.38 -0.95
CA THR A 38 -2.08 -7.75 -1.87
C THR A 38 -3.01 -8.83 -1.33
N LYS A 39 -2.62 -9.59 -0.29
CA LYS A 39 -3.47 -10.62 0.34
C LYS A 39 -4.62 -10.02 1.16
N VAL A 40 -4.44 -8.78 1.63
CA VAL A 40 -5.33 -8.11 2.58
C VAL A 40 -5.73 -6.70 2.16
N CYS A 41 -4.85 -5.99 1.47
CA CYS A 41 -5.08 -4.64 0.98
C CYS A 41 -5.66 -4.67 -0.44
N SER A 42 -6.62 -3.79 -0.69
CA SER A 42 -7.10 -3.53 -2.05
C SER A 42 -6.07 -2.75 -2.87
N LEU A 43 -6.16 -2.89 -4.20
CA LEU A 43 -5.32 -2.15 -5.14
C LEU A 43 -5.36 -0.63 -4.90
N GLY A 44 -6.54 -0.08 -4.60
CA GLY A 44 -6.71 1.35 -4.33
C GLY A 44 -5.99 1.81 -3.05
N GLN A 45 -6.04 1.00 -1.98
CA GLN A 45 -5.31 1.27 -0.74
C GLN A 45 -3.80 1.28 -0.95
N ILE A 46 -3.28 0.26 -1.65
CA ILE A 46 -1.86 0.15 -1.99
C ILE A 46 -1.41 1.37 -2.83
N THR A 47 -2.17 1.70 -3.88
CA THR A 47 -1.85 2.82 -4.78
C THR A 47 -1.86 4.16 -4.05
N ALA A 48 -2.87 4.41 -3.21
CA ALA A 48 -2.96 5.64 -2.42
C ALA A 48 -1.78 5.77 -1.45
N SER A 49 -1.44 4.69 -0.76
CA SER A 49 -0.32 4.65 0.20
C SER A 49 1.04 4.90 -0.46
N LEU A 50 1.28 4.34 -1.65
CA LEU A 50 2.52 4.59 -2.40
C LEU A 50 2.60 6.03 -2.94
N PHE A 51 1.46 6.66 -3.27
CA PHE A 51 1.44 8.06 -3.70
C PHE A 51 1.82 9.05 -2.58
N GLU A 52 1.63 8.69 -1.31
CA GLU A 52 2.01 9.54 -0.17
C GLU A 52 3.53 9.61 0.01
N VAL A 53 4.25 8.54 -0.32
CA VAL A 53 5.70 8.44 -0.12
C VAL A 53 6.52 8.62 -1.40
N GLY A 54 6.01 8.12 -2.54
CA GLY A 54 6.69 8.19 -3.85
C GLY A 54 6.22 9.34 -4.74
N GLY A 55 5.18 10.05 -4.33
CA GLY A 55 4.53 11.06 -5.15
C GLY A 55 3.70 10.48 -6.29
N LYS A 56 2.93 11.35 -6.95
CA LYS A 56 2.15 10.99 -8.15
C LYS A 56 2.93 11.37 -9.39
N TYR A 57 2.85 10.54 -10.42
CA TYR A 57 3.37 10.91 -11.73
C TYR A 57 2.73 12.22 -12.19
N ARG A 58 3.55 13.24 -12.42
CA ARG A 58 3.14 14.51 -13.01
C ARG A 58 3.50 14.46 -14.49
N ARG A 59 2.50 14.44 -15.38
CA ARG A 59 2.75 14.62 -16.81
C ARG A 59 3.35 16.00 -17.04
N ASN A 60 4.51 16.05 -17.67
CA ASN A 60 5.00 17.29 -18.26
C ASN A 60 4.16 17.58 -19.50
N MET A 61 3.69 18.83 -19.63
CA MET A 61 3.19 19.39 -20.90
C MET A 61 4.37 19.87 -21.72
#